data_AF-A0A063YTY9-F1
#
_entry.id   AF-A0A063YTY9-F1
#
_cell.length_a   1.000
_cell.length_b   1.000
_cell.length_c   1.000
_cell.angle_alpha   90.00
_cell.angle_beta   90.00
_cell.angle_gamma   90.00
#
_symmetry.space_group_name_H-M   'P 1'
#
loop_
_entity.id
_entity.type
_entity.pdbx_description
1 polymer ?
#
loop_
_entity_poly.entity_id
_entity_poly.type
_entity_poly.pdbx_seq_one_letter_code
_entity_poly.pdbx_strand_id
1 'polypeptide(L)'
;MNFFNDPNSRVKLIPLIIAVIGLWLLLNSPKLGSDSVSSWVRSVGGSAGSQEYLQMLKGYINAYQMVGGIFLLTGLFSLFKRK
;
A
#
# COMPACT_ATOMS: atom_id res chain seq x y z
N MET A 1 22.25 -21.47 11.23
CA MET A 1 22.57 -20.76 9.97
C MET A 1 22.10 -19.32 10.10
N ASN A 2 23.02 -18.35 10.09
CA ASN A 2 22.67 -16.93 10.20
C ASN A 2 22.17 -16.42 8.85
N PHE A 3 20.85 -16.48 8.64
CA PHE A 3 20.15 -16.07 7.42
C PHE A 3 20.52 -14.65 6.94
N PHE A 4 20.99 -13.78 7.86
CA PHE A 4 21.40 -12.40 7.60
C PHE A 4 22.84 -12.22 7.08
N ASN A 5 23.68 -13.25 7.16
CA ASN A 5 25.09 -13.19 6.71
C ASN A 5 25.30 -13.69 5.28
N ASP A 6 24.29 -14.28 4.64
CA ASP A 6 24.38 -14.71 3.25
C ASP A 6 24.04 -13.57 2.28
N PRO A 7 24.94 -13.20 1.35
CA PRO A 7 24.68 -12.14 0.36
C PRO A 7 23.48 -12.47 -0.53
N ASN A 8 23.22 -13.75 -0.79
CA ASN A 8 22.05 -14.22 -1.54
C ASN A 8 20.73 -14.02 -0.79
N SER A 9 20.75 -13.99 0.54
CA SER A 9 19.57 -13.74 1.37
C SER A 9 19.22 -12.25 1.38
N ARG A 10 20.24 -11.38 1.43
CA ARG A 10 20.06 -9.91 1.39
C ARG A 10 19.37 -9.44 0.11
N VAL A 11 19.71 -10.03 -1.03
CA VAL A 11 19.10 -9.68 -2.33
C VAL A 11 17.66 -10.19 -2.49
N LYS A 12 17.20 -11.12 -1.65
CA LYS A 12 15.80 -11.60 -1.58
C LYS A 12 14.98 -10.87 -0.51
N LEU A 13 15.64 -10.31 0.51
CA LEU A 13 14.97 -9.55 1.57
C LEU A 13 14.31 -8.27 1.03
N ILE A 14 14.98 -7.54 0.14
CA ILE A 14 14.44 -6.29 -0.44
C ILE A 14 13.09 -6.52 -1.16
N PRO A 15 12.98 -7.43 -2.15
CA PRO A 15 11.70 -7.65 -2.83
C PRO A 15 10.64 -8.27 -1.91
N LEU A 16 11.05 -9.04 -0.89
CA LEU A 16 10.13 -9.53 0.15
C LEU A 16 9.53 -8.37 0.97
N ILE A 17 10.35 -7.42 1.41
CA ILE A 17 9.87 -6.24 2.14
C ILE A 17 8.91 -5.42 1.27
N ILE A 18 9.25 -5.19 0.00
CA ILE A 18 8.38 -4.47 -0.95
C ILE A 18 7.03 -5.19 -1.10
N ALA A 19 7.05 -6.53 -1.24
CA ALA A 19 5.82 -7.32 -1.34
C ALA A 19 4.96 -7.21 -0.06
N VAL A 20 5.58 -7.28 1.12
CA VAL A 20 4.90 -7.14 2.41
C VAL A 20 4.29 -5.74 2.57
N ILE A 21 5.00 -4.69 2.19
CA ILE A 21 4.46 -3.31 2.20
C ILE A 21 3.26 -3.20 1.25
N GLY A 22 3.38 -3.76 0.04
CA GLY A 22 2.28 -3.77 -0.93
C GLY A 22 1.04 -4.49 -0.40
N LEU A 23 1.20 -5.65 0.22
CA LEU A 23 0.12 -6.38 0.87
C LEU A 23 -0.50 -5.60 2.03
N TRP A 24 0.34 -4.98 2.87
CA TRP A 24 -0.12 -4.17 3.99
C TRP A 24 -0.96 -2.98 3.51
N LEU A 25 -0.54 -2.29 2.44
CA LEU A 25 -1.30 -1.19 1.82
C LEU A 25 -2.65 -1.66 1.30
N LEU A 26 -2.72 -2.81 0.64
CA LEU A 26 -3.97 -3.38 0.13
C LEU A 26 -4.96 -3.66 1.27
N LEU A 27 -4.51 -4.34 2.32
CA LEU A 27 -5.35 -4.72 3.47
C LEU A 27 -5.79 -3.52 4.30
N ASN A 28 -4.93 -2.51 4.45
CA ASN A 28 -5.23 -1.30 5.22
C ASN A 28 -5.83 -0.17 4.38
N SER A 29 -6.02 -0.36 3.07
CA SER A 29 -6.55 0.66 2.16
C SER A 29 -7.87 1.30 2.62
N PRO A 30 -8.85 0.59 3.22
CA PRO A 30 -10.07 1.22 3.72
C PRO A 30 -9.81 2.20 4.87
N LYS A 31 -8.93 1.82 5.80
CA LYS A 31 -8.56 2.64 6.95
C LYS A 31 -7.76 3.87 6.50
N LEU A 32 -6.72 3.65 5.69
CA LEU A 32 -5.90 4.73 5.15
C LEU A 32 -6.73 5.71 4.32
N GLY A 33 -7.65 5.20 3.49
CA GLY A 33 -8.57 6.02 2.73
C GLY A 33 -9.52 6.84 3.62
N SER A 34 -10.01 6.26 4.71
CA SER A 34 -10.81 6.97 5.72
C SER A 34 -10.02 8.08 6.40
N ASP A 35 -8.77 7.82 6.77
CA ASP A 35 -7.89 8.82 7.38
C ASP A 35 -7.60 9.97 6.40
N SER A 36 -7.29 9.66 5.14
CA SER A 36 -7.07 10.66 4.09
C SER A 36 -8.31 11.51 3.81
N VAL A 37 -9.48 10.91 3.65
CA VAL A 37 -10.71 11.68 3.40
C VAL A 37 -11.07 12.53 4.60
N SER A 38 -10.84 12.06 5.84
CA SER A 38 -11.08 12.87 7.04
C SER A 38 -10.17 14.09 7.12
N SER A 39 -8.90 13.95 6.72
CA SER A 39 -7.95 15.07 6.62
C SER A 39 -8.36 16.05 5.52
N TRP A 40 -8.83 15.53 4.39
CA TRP A 40 -9.35 16.35 3.30
C TRP A 40 -10.60 17.14 3.74
N VAL A 41 -11.58 16.50 4.40
CA VAL A 41 -12.78 17.19 4.93
C VAL A 41 -12.39 18.34 5.85
N ARG A 42 -11.42 18.14 6.75
CA ARG A 42 -10.90 19.21 7.61
C ARG A 42 -10.28 20.35 6.81
N SER A 43 -9.61 20.05 5.70
CA SER A 43 -8.99 21.07 4.84
C SER A 43 -9.99 21.90 4.04
N VAL A 44 -11.18 21.37 3.74
CA VAL A 44 -12.22 22.06 2.94
C VAL A 44 -13.30 22.75 3.79
N GLY A 45 -13.08 22.90 5.10
CA GLY A 45 -14.00 23.61 6.00
C GLY A 45 -14.76 22.72 7.00
N GLY A 46 -14.39 21.45 7.10
CA GLY A 46 -14.88 20.54 8.15
C GLY A 46 -16.23 19.88 7.86
N SER A 47 -16.83 20.16 6.71
CA SER A 47 -18.06 19.53 6.24
C SER A 47 -17.95 19.25 4.74
N ALA A 48 -18.39 18.07 4.33
CA ALA A 48 -18.48 17.69 2.92
C ALA A 48 -19.84 17.04 2.69
N GLY A 49 -20.41 17.25 1.50
CA GLY A 49 -21.62 16.54 1.09
C GLY A 49 -21.38 15.03 1.09
N SER A 50 -22.40 14.24 1.43
CA SER A 50 -22.28 12.77 1.54
C SER A 50 -21.77 12.12 0.25
N GLN A 51 -22.22 12.61 -0.90
CA GLN A 51 -21.81 12.08 -2.20
C GLN A 51 -20.35 12.41 -2.54
N GLU A 52 -19.91 13.63 -2.25
CA GLU A 52 -18.54 14.07 -2.47
C GLU A 52 -17.57 13.33 -1.52
N TYR A 53 -17.97 13.16 -0.27
CA TYR A 53 -17.24 12.37 0.72
C TYR A 53 -17.02 10.93 0.24
N LEU A 54 -18.07 10.26 -0.22
CA LEU A 54 -17.98 8.88 -0.72
C LEU A 54 -17.12 8.76 -1.98
N GLN A 55 -17.19 9.75 -2.88
CA GLN A 55 -16.36 9.78 -4.07
C GLN A 55 -14.88 9.93 -3.71
N MET A 56 -14.54 10.85 -2.80
CA MET A 56 -13.17 11.05 -2.33
C MET A 56 -12.64 9.84 -1.56
N LEU A 57 -13.46 9.25 -0.67
CA LEU A 57 -13.12 8.03 0.05
C LEU A 57 -12.76 6.90 -0.91
N LYS A 58 -13.61 6.64 -1.91
CA LYS A 58 -13.33 5.63 -2.95
C LYS A 58 -12.06 5.95 -3.72
N GLY A 59 -11.83 7.23 -4.05
CA GLY A 59 -10.61 7.70 -4.70
C GLY A 59 -9.35 7.34 -3.92
N TYR A 60 -9.31 7.68 -2.62
CA TYR A 60 -8.16 7.35 -1.77
C TYR A 60 -7.97 5.85 -1.58
N ILE A 61 -9.05 5.09 -1.34
CA ILE A 61 -8.97 3.62 -1.22
C ILE A 61 -8.36 3.03 -2.51
N ASN A 62 -8.87 3.44 -3.67
CA ASN A 62 -8.37 2.94 -4.96
C ASN A 62 -6.91 3.32 -5.20
N ALA A 63 -6.49 4.53 -4.79
CA ALA A 63 -5.09 4.94 -4.89
C ALA A 63 -4.17 4.04 -4.04
N TYR A 64 -4.54 3.78 -2.78
CA TYR A 64 -3.78 2.85 -1.93
C TYR A 64 -3.78 1.42 -2.47
N GLN A 65 -4.88 0.97 -3.06
CA GLN A 65 -4.96 -0.34 -3.71
C GLN A 65 -4.06 -0.43 -4.94
N MET A 66 -4.04 0.58 -5.80
CA MET A 66 -3.15 0.64 -6.96
C MET A 66 -1.68 0.60 -6.54
N VAL A 67 -1.26 1.46 -5.61
CA VAL A 67 0.12 1.51 -5.13
C VAL A 67 0.50 0.19 -4.44
N GLY A 68 -0.38 -0.32 -3.58
CA GLY A 68 -0.18 -1.61 -2.91
C GLY A 68 -0.07 -2.78 -3.88
N GLY A 69 -0.91 -2.79 -4.91
CA GLY A 69 -0.87 -3.79 -5.99
C GLY A 69 0.42 -3.76 -6.78
N ILE A 70 0.90 -2.57 -7.18
CA ILE A 70 2.17 -2.41 -7.89
C ILE A 70 3.33 -2.93 -7.03
N PHE A 71 3.35 -2.58 -5.74
CA PHE A 71 4.41 -3.02 -4.83
C PHE A 71 4.37 -4.54 -4.62
N LEU A 72 3.18 -5.10 -4.41
CA LEU A 72 3.00 -6.54 -4.23
C LEU A 72 3.44 -7.31 -5.46
N LEU A 73 2.96 -6.92 -6.65
CA LEU A 73 3.31 -7.58 -7.91
C LEU A 73 4.81 -7.46 -8.22
N THR A 74 5.39 -6.26 -8.05
CA THR A 74 6.82 -6.05 -8.32
C THR A 74 7.70 -6.85 -7.36
N GLY A 75 7.34 -6.85 -6.07
CA GLY A 75 8.06 -7.63 -5.05
C GLY A 75 7.97 -9.13 -5.30
N LEU A 76 6.77 -9.65 -5.55
CA LEU A 76 6.57 -11.08 -5.86
C LEU A 76 7.24 -11.48 -7.16
N PHE A 77 7.10 -10.70 -8.24
CA PHE A 77 7.72 -11.00 -9.53
C PHE A 77 9.25 -11.09 -9.41
N SER A 78 9.87 -10.19 -8.64
CA SER A 78 11.32 -10.21 -8.38
C SER A 78 11.75 -11.44 -7.57
N LEU A 79 10.93 -11.91 -6.63
CA LEU A 79 11.18 -13.14 -5.88
C LEU A 79 11.07 -14.39 -6.75
N PHE A 80 10.08 -14.46 -7.64
CA PHE A 80 9.81 -15.63 -8.49
C PHE A 80 10.71 -15.71 -9.72
N LYS A 81 11.11 -14.59 -10.32
CA LYS A 81 12.00 -14.56 -11.51
C LYS A 81 13.42 -15.06 -11.22
N ARG A 82 13.81 -15.17 -9.94
CA ARG A 82 15.14 -15.65 -9.49
C ARG A 82 15.17 -17.13 -9.06
N LYS A 83 14.11 -17.90 -9.36
CA LYS A 83 14.15 -19.36 -9.36
C LYS A 83 14.57 -19.85 -10.74
#